data_AF-A0A955R6I3-F1
#
_entry.id   AF-A0A955R6I3-F1
#
_cell.length_a   1.000
_cell.length_b   1.000
_cell.length_c   1.000
_cell.angle_alpha   90.00
_cell.angle_beta   90.00
_cell.angle_gamma   90.00
#
_symmetry.space_group_name_H-M   'P 1'
#
loop_
_entity.id
_entity.type
_entity.pdbx_description
1 polymer ?
#
loop_
_entity_poly.entity_id
_entity_poly.type
_entity_poly.pdbx_seq_one_letter_code
_entity_poly.pdbx_strand_id
1 'polypeptide(L)'
;MDAGAELSRAITRLLLDEPFFGHLLAQIPRQLGTEVPTAGVGLVGGQLRLLVNPDFFVGRIRRIGERVAVVKHEVLHVVLRHVFRVQRRDPLLWNVACDVVVNGWVRPWPLPEGAVTRETFPDLVLPADPTA
;
A
#
# COMPACT_ATOMS: atom_id res chain seq x y z
N MET A 1 -4.30 19.78 -8.37
CA MET A 1 -5.26 18.70 -8.06
C MET A 1 -5.24 18.52 -6.56
N ASP A 2 -6.40 18.43 -5.91
CA ASP A 2 -6.48 18.22 -4.47
C ASP A 2 -6.20 16.75 -4.12
N ALA A 3 -5.13 16.51 -3.35
CA ALA A 3 -4.73 15.17 -2.94
C ALA A 3 -5.74 14.50 -2.00
N GLY A 4 -6.47 15.27 -1.18
CA GLY A 4 -7.52 14.74 -0.31
C GLY A 4 -8.70 14.19 -1.11
N ALA A 5 -9.17 14.94 -2.11
CA ALA A 5 -10.20 14.48 -3.03
C ALA A 5 -9.78 13.25 -3.85
N GLU A 6 -8.54 13.21 -4.37
CA GLU A 6 -8.05 12.07 -5.15
C GLU A 6 -7.86 10.82 -4.28
N LEU A 7 -7.38 10.97 -3.06
CA LEU A 7 -7.31 9.87 -2.09
C LEU A 7 -8.70 9.34 -1.76
N SER A 8 -9.65 10.23 -1.49
CA SER A 8 -11.04 9.82 -1.21
C SER A 8 -11.68 9.12 -2.41
N ARG A 9 -11.39 9.57 -3.64
CA ARG A 9 -11.86 8.91 -4.88
C ARG A 9 -11.30 7.49 -5.01
N ALA A 10 -10.00 7.29 -4.73
CA ALA A 10 -9.37 5.97 -4.76
C ALA A 10 -9.97 5.02 -3.72
N ILE A 11 -10.17 5.49 -2.47
CA ILE A 11 -10.77 4.69 -1.40
C ILE A 11 -12.23 4.35 -1.72
N THR A 12 -13.03 5.31 -2.22
CA THR A 12 -14.41 5.05 -2.63
C THR A 12 -14.46 4.02 -3.75
N ARG A 13 -13.55 4.10 -4.74
CA ARG A 13 -13.48 3.10 -5.80
C ARG A 13 -13.15 1.72 -5.24
N LEU A 14 -12.13 1.61 -4.37
CA LEU A 14 -11.80 0.36 -3.70
C LEU A 14 -12.98 -0.19 -2.88
N LEU A 15 -13.73 0.67 -2.19
CA LEU A 15 -14.91 0.27 -1.42
C LEU A 15 -16.03 -0.29 -2.30
N LEU A 16 -16.19 0.22 -3.53
CA LEU A 16 -17.21 -0.25 -4.46
C LEU A 16 -16.84 -1.58 -5.13
N ASP A 17 -15.58 -1.75 -5.54
CA ASP A 17 -15.14 -2.98 -6.22
C ASP A 17 -14.71 -4.09 -5.25
N GLU A 18 -14.10 -3.73 -4.11
CA GLU A 18 -13.59 -4.66 -3.09
C GLU A 18 -13.94 -4.19 -1.65
N PRO A 19 -15.22 -4.32 -1.24
CA PRO A 19 -15.74 -3.68 -0.02
C PRO A 19 -14.99 -4.01 1.27
N PHE A 20 -14.45 -5.23 1.41
CA PHE A 20 -13.67 -5.63 2.57
C PHE A 20 -12.47 -4.71 2.81
N PHE A 21 -11.66 -4.48 1.78
CA PHE A 21 -10.46 -3.64 1.87
C PHE A 21 -10.83 -2.16 2.00
N GLY A 22 -11.80 -1.69 1.22
CA GLY A 22 -12.26 -0.30 1.29
C GLY A 22 -12.86 0.06 2.66
N HIS A 23 -13.63 -0.85 3.26
CA HIS A 23 -14.25 -0.64 4.57
C HIS A 23 -13.22 -0.55 5.71
N LEU A 24 -12.20 -1.42 5.69
CA LEU A 24 -11.10 -1.35 6.66
C LEU A 24 -10.32 -0.05 6.51
N LEU A 25 -9.97 0.31 5.29
CA LEU A 25 -9.19 1.52 5.03
C LEU A 25 -9.96 2.81 5.36
N ALA A 26 -11.28 2.83 5.15
CA ALA A 26 -12.12 3.98 5.48
C ALA A 26 -12.09 4.33 6.98
N GLN A 27 -11.79 3.36 7.85
CA GLN A 27 -11.68 3.55 9.31
C GLN A 27 -10.29 4.05 9.74
N ILE A 28 -9.29 4.01 8.85
CA ILE A 28 -7.92 4.43 9.17
C ILE A 28 -7.82 5.95 8.97
N PRO A 29 -7.40 6.71 10.00
CA PRO A 29 -7.14 8.13 9.87
C PRO A 29 -6.08 8.42 8.81
N ARG A 30 -6.35 9.45 8.00
CA ARG A 30 -5.50 9.88 6.89
C ARG A 30 -4.66 11.06 7.33
N GLN A 31 -3.38 11.03 6.99
CA GLN A 31 -2.45 12.14 7.18
C GLN A 31 -1.74 12.40 5.86
N LEU A 32 -2.05 13.55 5.26
CA LEU A 32 -1.37 14.03 4.06
C LEU A 32 -0.17 14.87 4.48
N GLY A 33 0.99 14.61 3.88
CA GLY A 33 2.21 15.34 4.18
C GLY A 33 3.43 14.70 3.52
N THR A 34 4.60 15.27 3.73
CA THR A 34 5.85 14.84 3.06
C THR A 34 6.78 14.02 3.97
N GLU A 35 6.26 13.51 5.09
CA GLU A 35 7.01 12.74 6.10
C GLU A 35 7.46 11.37 5.56
N VAL A 36 6.76 10.85 4.56
CA VAL A 36 7.13 9.64 3.81
C VAL A 36 7.35 10.00 2.34
N PRO A 37 8.22 9.28 1.60
CA PRO A 37 8.47 9.57 0.20
C PRO A 37 7.30 9.20 -0.73
N THR A 38 6.44 8.27 -0.30
CA THR A 38 5.37 7.66 -1.10
C THR A 38 4.04 7.63 -0.32
N ALA A 39 3.39 6.48 -0.20
CA ALA A 39 2.38 6.22 0.82
C ALA A 39 2.92 5.17 1.81
N GLY A 40 2.29 5.06 2.96
CA GLY A 40 2.65 4.09 3.98
C GLY A 40 1.58 3.97 5.06
N VAL A 41 1.46 2.80 5.68
CA VAL A 41 0.67 2.60 6.89
C VAL A 41 1.57 2.30 8.09
N GLY A 42 1.31 2.94 9.22
CA GLY A 42 2.16 2.80 10.40
C GLY A 42 1.52 3.29 11.69
N LEU A 43 2.17 3.00 12.82
CA LEU A 43 1.78 3.52 14.12
C LEU A 43 2.43 4.88 14.36
N VAL A 44 1.63 5.93 14.42
CA VAL A 44 2.05 7.29 14.74
C VAL A 44 1.39 7.68 16.06
N GLY A 45 2.20 7.89 17.10
CA GLY A 45 1.67 8.16 18.46
C GLY A 45 0.80 7.02 19.01
N GLY A 46 1.10 5.76 18.62
CA GLY A 46 0.32 4.59 19.03
C GLY A 46 -0.97 4.35 18.24
N GLN A 47 -1.32 5.24 17.29
CA GLN A 47 -2.50 5.10 16.44
C GLN A 47 -2.10 4.69 15.03
N LEU A 48 -2.81 3.72 14.45
CA LEU A 48 -2.63 3.36 13.05
C LEU A 48 -3.05 4.53 12.16
N ARG A 49 -2.19 4.93 11.22
CA ARG A 49 -2.45 5.99 10.26
C ARG A 49 -2.04 5.59 8.85
N LEU A 50 -2.79 6.08 7.88
CA LEU A 50 -2.42 6.08 6.47
C LEU A 50 -1.73 7.42 6.17
N LEU A 51 -0.41 7.35 5.93
CA LEU A 51 0.43 8.46 5.54
C LEU A 51 0.50 8.51 4.01
N VAL A 52 0.25 9.67 3.41
CA VAL A 52 0.26 9.81 1.95
C VAL A 52 0.97 11.09 1.55
N ASN A 53 2.01 10.94 0.74
CA ASN A 53 2.72 12.04 0.12
C ASN A 53 1.99 12.55 -1.13
N PRO A 54 1.48 13.80 -1.14
CA PRO A 54 0.80 14.38 -2.30
C PRO A 54 1.66 14.43 -3.58
N ASP A 55 2.96 14.67 -3.44
CA ASP A 55 3.88 14.77 -4.59
C ASP A 55 4.02 13.43 -5.30
N PHE A 56 3.96 12.34 -4.54
CA PHE A 56 3.89 10.99 -5.10
C PHE A 56 2.49 10.68 -5.63
N PHE A 57 1.47 10.79 -4.77
CA PHE A 57 0.13 10.24 -5.04
C PHE A 57 -0.62 10.98 -6.15
N VAL A 58 -0.43 12.29 -6.25
CA VAL A 58 -1.04 13.13 -7.29
C VAL A 58 0.00 13.63 -8.29
N GLY A 59 1.21 13.94 -7.83
CA GLY A 59 2.27 14.47 -8.71
C GLY A 59 2.88 13.42 -9.65
N ARG A 60 3.06 12.17 -9.18
CA ARG A 60 3.67 11.09 -9.97
C ARG A 60 2.64 10.12 -10.54
N ILE A 61 1.69 9.65 -9.71
CA ILE A 61 0.69 8.68 -10.18
C ILE A 61 -0.40 9.40 -10.98
N ARG A 62 -0.60 8.96 -12.23
CA ARG A 62 -1.55 9.60 -13.16
C ARG A 62 -2.87 8.83 -13.31
N ARG A 63 -2.84 7.50 -13.18
CA ARG A 63 -4.04 6.68 -13.37
C ARG A 63 -4.73 6.42 -12.04
N ILE A 64 -6.05 6.54 -12.01
CA ILE A 64 -6.83 6.23 -10.81
C ILE A 64 -6.63 4.78 -10.37
N GLY A 65 -6.50 3.83 -11.30
CA GLY A 65 -6.25 2.42 -10.97
C GLY A 65 -4.96 2.21 -10.16
N GLU A 66 -3.90 2.97 -10.46
CA GLU A 66 -2.65 2.91 -9.71
C GLU A 66 -2.79 3.52 -8.31
N ARG A 67 -3.59 4.59 -8.18
CA ARG A 67 -3.92 5.16 -6.86
C ARG A 67 -4.70 4.16 -6.02
N VAL A 68 -5.63 3.42 -6.64
CA VAL A 68 -6.37 2.33 -5.99
C VAL A 68 -5.41 1.19 -5.59
N ALA A 69 -4.46 0.83 -6.46
CA ALA A 69 -3.43 -0.16 -6.17
C ALA A 69 -2.61 0.22 -4.92
N VAL A 70 -2.16 1.47 -4.83
CA VAL A 70 -1.41 1.98 -3.66
C VAL A 70 -2.24 1.86 -2.38
N VAL A 71 -3.49 2.33 -2.37
CA VAL A 71 -4.29 2.26 -1.14
C VAL A 71 -4.67 0.82 -0.75
N LYS A 72 -4.85 -0.08 -1.74
CA LYS A 72 -5.03 -1.51 -1.49
C LYS A 72 -3.77 -2.15 -0.92
N HIS A 73 -2.60 -1.79 -1.45
CA HIS A 73 -1.31 -2.21 -0.94
C HIS A 73 -1.16 -1.83 0.55
N GLU A 74 -1.45 -0.58 0.92
CA GLU A 74 -1.33 -0.13 2.31
C GLU A 74 -2.27 -0.88 3.28
N VAL A 75 -3.52 -1.11 2.90
CA VAL A 75 -4.45 -1.85 3.77
C VAL A 75 -4.06 -3.33 3.88
N LEU A 76 -3.42 -3.92 2.85
CA LEU A 76 -2.89 -5.28 2.93
C LEU A 76 -1.76 -5.41 3.95
N HIS A 77 -0.91 -4.39 4.15
CA HIS A 77 0.07 -4.39 5.24
C HIS A 77 -0.60 -4.47 6.63
N VAL A 78 -1.80 -3.90 6.78
CA VAL A 78 -2.60 -4.02 8.01
C VAL A 78 -3.22 -5.41 8.12
N VAL A 79 -3.89 -5.89 7.07
CA VAL A 79 -4.58 -7.19 7.04
C VAL A 79 -3.61 -8.35 7.32
N LEU A 80 -2.42 -8.31 6.71
CA LEU A 80 -1.36 -9.32 6.91
C LEU A 80 -0.52 -9.07 8.18
N ARG A 81 -0.88 -8.04 8.95
CA ARG A 81 -0.27 -7.64 10.22
C ARG A 81 1.23 -7.30 10.10
N HIS A 82 1.69 -6.90 8.92
CA HIS A 82 3.10 -6.58 8.66
C HIS A 82 3.60 -5.45 9.56
N VAL A 83 2.76 -4.44 9.80
CA VAL A 83 3.04 -3.31 10.70
C VAL A 83 3.43 -3.76 12.11
N PHE A 84 2.87 -4.88 12.58
CA PHE A 84 3.03 -5.37 13.96
C PHE A 84 4.09 -6.46 14.10
N ARG A 85 4.69 -6.93 13.00
CA ARG A 85 5.50 -8.14 12.96
C ARG A 85 7.00 -7.89 12.74
N VAL A 86 7.43 -6.65 12.50
CA VAL A 86 8.84 -6.30 12.24
C VAL A 86 9.77 -6.79 13.36
N GLN A 87 9.42 -6.53 14.63
CA GLN A 87 10.21 -6.90 15.82
C GLN A 87 11.69 -6.46 15.72
N ARG A 88 12.64 -7.40 15.81
CA ARG A 88 14.09 -7.13 15.77
C ARG A 88 14.69 -7.27 14.36
N ARG A 89 13.87 -7.39 13.32
CA ARG A 89 14.33 -7.54 11.93
C ARG A 89 14.81 -6.19 11.40
N ASP A 90 15.69 -6.24 10.40
CA ASP A 90 16.06 -5.05 9.64
C ASP A 90 14.82 -4.44 8.97
N PRO A 91 14.46 -3.17 9.26
CA PRO A 91 13.22 -2.58 8.76
C PRO A 91 13.16 -2.47 7.23
N LEU A 92 14.29 -2.20 6.59
CA LEU A 92 14.34 -2.03 5.13
C LEU A 92 14.10 -3.37 4.45
N LEU A 93 14.85 -4.41 4.85
CA LEU A 93 14.70 -5.75 4.29
C LEU A 93 13.33 -6.36 4.62
N TRP A 94 12.80 -6.08 5.82
CA TRP A 94 11.45 -6.47 6.20
C TRP A 94 10.39 -5.86 5.26
N ASN A 95 10.48 -4.56 5.00
CA ASN A 95 9.56 -3.88 4.09
C ASN A 95 9.63 -4.48 2.69
N VAL A 96 10.83 -4.67 2.12
CA VAL A 96 11.01 -5.30 0.80
C VAL A 96 10.37 -6.69 0.75
N ALA A 97 10.61 -7.53 1.76
CA ALA A 97 10.02 -8.87 1.82
C ALA A 97 8.48 -8.83 1.94
N CYS A 98 7.94 -7.89 2.73
CA CYS A 98 6.50 -7.69 2.85
C CYS A 98 5.87 -7.20 1.54
N ASP A 99 6.51 -6.25 0.85
CA ASP A 99 6.02 -5.66 -0.40
C ASP A 99 5.92 -6.69 -1.52
N VAL A 100 6.90 -7.60 -1.62
CA VAL A 100 6.86 -8.73 -2.57
C VAL A 100 5.60 -9.58 -2.37
N VAL A 101 5.23 -9.85 -1.11
CA VAL A 101 4.00 -10.59 -0.80
C VAL A 101 2.79 -9.74 -1.11
N VAL A 102 2.71 -8.52 -0.59
CA VAL A 102 1.55 -7.62 -0.72
C VAL A 102 1.22 -7.36 -2.19
N ASN A 103 2.22 -7.07 -3.02
CA ASN A 103 2.02 -6.75 -4.43
C ASN A 103 1.45 -7.93 -5.24
N GLY A 104 1.62 -9.18 -4.80
CA GLY A 104 0.94 -10.34 -5.39
C GLY A 104 -0.60 -10.31 -5.22
N TRP A 105 -1.08 -9.70 -4.13
CA TRP A 105 -2.50 -9.60 -3.77
C TRP A 105 -3.19 -8.32 -4.29
N VAL A 106 -2.46 -7.38 -4.90
CA VAL A 106 -3.02 -6.07 -5.32
C VAL A 106 -3.91 -6.19 -6.56
N ARG A 107 -3.75 -7.24 -7.36
CA ARG A 107 -4.57 -7.50 -8.56
C ARG A 107 -6.08 -7.36 -8.25
N PRO A 108 -6.90 -6.87 -9.19
CA PRO A 108 -6.57 -6.54 -10.58
C PRO A 108 -5.99 -5.13 -10.80
N TRP A 109 -5.74 -4.36 -9.73
CA TRP A 109 -5.29 -2.98 -9.87
C TRP A 109 -3.86 -2.89 -10.41
N PRO A 110 -3.59 -2.00 -11.37
CA PRO A 110 -2.25 -1.86 -11.93
C PRO A 110 -1.31 -1.23 -10.89
N LEU A 111 -0.23 -1.92 -10.56
CA LEU A 111 0.80 -1.37 -9.69
C LEU A 111 1.50 -0.18 -10.37
N PRO A 112 1.90 0.86 -9.62
CA PRO A 112 2.74 1.93 -10.13
C PRO A 112 4.10 1.41 -10.61
N GLU A 113 4.75 2.19 -11.48
CA GLU A 113 6.14 1.94 -11.87
C GLU A 113 7.06 1.88 -10.64
N GLY A 114 7.99 0.90 -10.64
CA GLY A 114 8.94 0.69 -9.54
C GLY A 114 8.39 -0.13 -8.37
N ALA A 115 7.17 -0.66 -8.46
CA ALA A 115 6.65 -1.58 -7.45
C ALA A 115 7.52 -2.84 -7.36
N VAL A 116 7.86 -3.24 -6.13
CA VAL A 116 8.67 -4.42 -5.85
C VAL A 116 7.80 -5.67 -5.96
N THR A 117 8.08 -6.53 -6.93
CA THR A 117 7.35 -7.79 -7.14
C THR A 117 8.28 -8.98 -7.04
N ARG A 118 7.74 -10.19 -7.18
CA ARG A 118 8.53 -11.42 -7.20
C ARG A 118 9.54 -11.42 -8.35
N GLU A 119 9.13 -10.86 -9.50
CA GLU A 119 9.97 -10.73 -10.70
C GLU A 119 11.12 -9.73 -10.51
N THR A 120 11.06 -8.86 -9.50
CA THR A 120 12.18 -7.97 -9.14
C THR A 120 13.40 -8.75 -8.64
N PHE A 121 13.20 -9.99 -8.16
CA PHE A 121 14.25 -10.83 -7.59
C PHE A 121 14.31 -12.22 -8.25
N PRO A 122 14.72 -12.32 -9.53
CA PRO A 122 14.70 -13.57 -10.29
C PRO A 122 15.62 -14.65 -9.69
N ASP A 123 16.67 -14.24 -8.98
CA ASP A 123 17.65 -15.15 -8.37
C ASP A 123 17.16 -15.76 -7.05
N LEU A 124 16.08 -15.23 -6.47
CA LEU A 124 15.48 -15.79 -5.26
C LEU A 124 14.50 -16.90 -5.64
N VAL A 125 14.79 -18.12 -5.21
CA VAL A 125 13.86 -19.27 -5.32
C VAL A 125 12.76 -19.10 -4.28
N LEU A 126 11.76 -18.28 -4.60
CA LEU A 126 10.62 -18.00 -3.72
C LEU A 126 9.55 -19.12 -3.86
N PRO A 127 8.95 -19.61 -2.76
CA PRO A 127 7.89 -20.63 -2.80
C PRO A 127 6.69 -20.18 -3.62
N ALA A 128 6.00 -21.09 -4.31
CA ALA A 128 4.85 -20.78 -5.16
C ALA A 128 3.89 -19.77 -4.51
N ASP A 129 3.39 -18.85 -5.33
CA ASP A 129 2.48 -17.82 -4.85
C ASP A 129 1.21 -18.47 -4.29
N PRO A 130 0.87 -18.29 -3.00
CA PRO A 130 -0.35 -18.85 -2.43
C PRO A 130 -1.63 -18.26 -3.02
N THR A 131 -1.54 -17.26 -3.90
CA THR A 131 -2.66 -16.63 -4.63
C THR A 131 -2.78 -17.05 -6.08
N ALA A 132 -1.87 -17.87 -6.60
CA ALA A 132 -1.86 -18.33 -7.99
C ALA A 132 -2.83 -19.49 -8.23
#